data_AF-A0A3E2YJ48-F1
#
_entry.id   AF-A0A3E2YJ48-F1
#
_cell.length_a   1.000
_cell.length_b   1.000
_cell.length_c   1.000
_cell.angle_alpha   90.00
_cell.angle_beta   90.00
_cell.angle_gamma   90.00
#
_symmetry.space_group_name_H-M   'P 1'
#
loop_
_entity.id
_entity.type
_entity.pdbx_description
1 polymer ?
#
loop_
_entity_poly.entity_id
_entity_poly.type
_entity_poly.pdbx_seq_one_letter_code
_entity_poly.pdbx_strand_id
1 'polypeptide(L)'
;MATIEAKFPAAADHLDTARDDLLAFAGFPREIWRQIWSNNPQERLNKEIRRRTDVVGIFPNRPSIIRLVGAVLAEQTDEWTEGRRSSRHVGTPPRPGGSSIER
;
A
#
# COMPACT_ATOMS: atom_id res chain seq x y z
N MET A 1 6.75 4.96 25.35
CA MET A 1 7.26 3.60 25.62
C MET A 1 6.79 3.06 26.96
N ALA A 2 6.90 3.80 28.06
CA ALA A 2 6.47 3.38 29.41
C ALA A 2 5.07 2.70 29.50
N THR A 3 4.07 3.18 28.76
CA THR A 3 2.71 2.58 28.78
C THR A 3 2.63 1.21 28.09
N ILE A 4 3.42 0.98 27.04
CA ILE A 4 3.47 -0.31 26.33
C ILE A 4 4.32 -1.29 27.12
N GLU A 5 5.45 -0.83 27.64
CA GLU A 5 6.38 -1.61 28.45
C GLU A 5 5.72 -2.22 29.69
N ALA A 6 4.89 -1.44 30.39
CA ALA A 6 4.18 -1.91 31.57
C ALA A 6 3.07 -2.95 31.28
N LYS A 7 2.47 -2.93 30.09
CA LYS A 7 1.31 -3.80 29.74
C LYS A 7 1.67 -4.95 28.81
N PHE A 8 2.67 -4.76 27.96
CA PHE A 8 3.06 -5.67 26.88
C PHE A 8 4.59 -5.66 26.74
N PRO A 9 5.33 -6.18 27.73
CA PRO A 9 6.80 -6.10 27.75
C PRO A 9 7.44 -6.74 26.50
N ALA A 10 6.93 -7.89 26.05
CA ALA A 10 7.42 -8.55 24.83
C ALA A 10 7.21 -7.70 23.56
N ALA A 11 6.12 -6.93 23.48
CA ALA A 11 5.90 -6.01 22.36
C ALA A 11 6.83 -4.80 22.45
N ALA A 12 7.09 -4.29 23.65
CA ALA A 12 8.04 -3.20 23.85
C ALA A 12 9.46 -3.61 23.43
N ASP A 13 9.94 -4.77 23.88
CA ASP A 13 11.25 -5.30 23.51
C ASP A 13 11.37 -5.50 21.99
N HIS A 14 10.32 -6.01 21.35
CA HIS A 14 10.30 -6.20 19.90
C HIS A 14 10.35 -4.89 19.13
N LEU A 15 9.59 -3.88 19.56
CA LEU A 15 9.60 -2.55 18.94
C LEU A 15 10.94 -1.84 19.12
N ASP A 16 11.58 -2.01 20.27
CA ASP A 16 12.88 -1.40 20.55
C ASP A 16 13.98 -2.06 19.70
N THR A 17 13.95 -3.39 19.58
CA THR A 17 14.86 -4.14 18.69
C THR A 17 14.68 -3.74 17.22
N ALA A 18 13.45 -3.49 16.78
CA ALA A 18 13.13 -3.11 15.40
C ALA A 18 13.17 -1.59 15.15
N ARG A 19 13.63 -0.79 16.11
CA ARG A 19 13.47 0.68 16.10
C ARG A 19 14.01 1.35 14.84
N ASP A 20 15.21 0.96 14.42
CA ASP A 20 15.86 1.56 13.25
C ASP A 20 15.12 1.24 11.95
N ASP A 21 14.64 0.01 11.81
CA ASP A 21 13.82 -0.42 10.66
C ASP A 21 12.47 0.31 10.64
N LEU A 22 11.83 0.46 11.80
CA LEU A 22 10.56 1.16 11.95
C LEU A 22 10.67 2.65 11.62
N LEU A 23 11.83 3.27 11.86
CA LEU A 23 12.05 4.69 11.63
C LEU A 23 12.76 5.00 10.30
N ALA A 24 13.15 3.98 9.52
CA ALA A 24 13.81 4.16 8.22
C ALA A 24 13.02 5.08 7.27
N PHE A 25 11.68 5.08 7.34
CA PHE A 25 10.85 5.95 6.52
C PHE A 25 10.98 7.45 6.85
N ALA A 26 11.46 7.80 8.05
CA ALA A 26 11.59 9.19 8.47
C ALA A 26 12.66 9.97 7.69
N GLY A 27 13.53 9.28 6.94
CA GLY A 27 14.49 9.88 6.02
C GLY A 27 13.88 10.37 4.69
N PHE A 28 12.63 10.02 4.39
CA PHE A 28 11.95 10.42 3.14
C PHE A 28 11.15 11.72 3.31
N PRO A 29 10.79 12.43 2.23
CA PRO A 29 9.85 13.55 2.27
C PRO A 29 8.52 13.17 2.93
N ARG A 30 7.95 14.07 3.74
CA ARG A 30 6.72 13.80 4.53
C ARG A 30 5.52 13.46 3.66
N GLU A 31 5.48 13.98 2.44
CA GLU A 31 4.44 13.74 1.44
C GLU A 31 4.32 12.25 1.09
N ILE A 32 5.43 11.50 1.22
CA ILE A 32 5.54 10.09 0.84
C ILE A 32 5.32 9.16 2.04
N TRP A 33 5.41 9.67 3.28
CA TRP A 33 5.26 8.83 4.50
C TRP A 33 3.97 8.03 4.51
N ARG A 34 2.86 8.64 4.06
CA ARG A 34 1.57 7.97 3.99
C ARG A 34 1.57 6.75 3.07
N GLN A 35 2.40 6.77 2.03
CA GLN A 35 2.54 5.64 1.10
C GLN A 35 3.42 4.55 1.70
N ILE A 36 4.48 4.91 2.42
CA ILE A 36 5.45 3.96 2.98
C ILE A 36 4.84 3.13 4.11
N TRP A 37 4.15 3.77 5.06
CA TRP A 37 3.62 3.07 6.24
C TRP A 37 2.26 2.39 6.00
N SER A 38 1.63 2.59 4.84
CA SER A 38 0.28 2.09 4.57
C SER A 38 0.35 0.64 4.13
N ASN A 39 -0.27 -0.24 4.90
CA ASN A 39 -0.40 -1.66 4.57
C ASN A 39 -1.65 -1.97 3.74
N ASN A 40 -2.53 -0.99 3.47
CA ASN A 40 -3.80 -1.17 2.77
C ASN A 40 -3.66 -1.89 1.40
N PRO A 41 -2.64 -1.60 0.56
CA PRO A 41 -2.31 -2.42 -0.61
C PRO A 41 -2.17 -3.92 -0.34
N GLN A 42 -1.38 -4.27 0.68
CA GLN A 42 -1.07 -5.63 1.07
C GLN A 42 -2.30 -6.31 1.67
N GLU A 43 -3.03 -5.61 2.53
CA GLU A 43 -4.27 -6.12 3.14
C GLU A 43 -5.33 -6.41 2.08
N ARG A 44 -5.52 -5.52 1.11
CA ARG A 44 -6.46 -5.72 0.01
C ARG A 44 -6.08 -6.94 -0.83
N LEU A 45 -4.80 -7.08 -1.18
CA LEU A 45 -4.30 -8.24 -1.92
C LEU A 45 -4.51 -9.54 -1.14
N ASN A 46 -4.14 -9.58 0.14
CA ASN A 46 -4.31 -10.75 1.00
C ASN A 46 -5.79 -11.15 1.15
N LYS A 47 -6.69 -10.15 1.26
CA LYS A 47 -8.13 -10.38 1.30
C LYS A 47 -8.64 -11.00 0.01
N GLU A 48 -8.15 -10.54 -1.14
CA GLU A 48 -8.57 -11.08 -2.45
C GLU A 48 -8.04 -12.50 -2.68
N ILE A 49 -6.79 -12.77 -2.33
CA ILE A 49 -6.23 -14.13 -2.34
C ILE A 49 -7.10 -15.05 -1.49
N ARG A 50 -7.38 -14.65 -0.24
CA ARG A 50 -8.22 -15.43 0.68
C ARG A 50 -9.61 -15.68 0.10
N ARG A 51 -10.29 -14.64 -0.39
CA ARG A 51 -11.63 -14.74 -0.98
C ARG A 51 -11.67 -15.76 -2.13
N ARG A 52 -10.69 -15.73 -3.04
CA ARG A 52 -10.67 -16.64 -4.20
C ARG A 52 -10.27 -18.06 -3.83
N THR A 53 -9.36 -18.23 -2.87
CA THR A 53 -9.03 -19.57 -2.37
C THR A 53 -10.20 -20.19 -1.61
N ASP A 54 -10.97 -19.39 -0.86
CA ASP A 54 -12.12 -19.85 -0.10
C ASP A 54 -13.24 -20.41 -1.02
N VAL A 55 -13.41 -19.84 -2.23
CA VAL A 55 -14.37 -20.35 -3.24
C VAL A 55 -13.96 -21.73 -3.77
N VAL A 56 -12.65 -21.99 -3.92
CA VAL A 56 -12.16 -23.28 -4.44
C VAL A 56 -12.21 -24.36 -3.36
N GLY A 57 -11.96 -24.00 -2.10
CA GLY A 57 -11.99 -24.91 -0.94
C GLY A 57 -10.82 -25.89 -0.90
N ILE A 58 -10.74 -26.82 -1.87
CA ILE A 58 -9.71 -27.86 -1.95
C ILE A 58 -9.05 -27.84 -3.34
N PHE A 59 -7.72 -27.80 -3.35
CA PHE A 59 -6.94 -27.80 -4.60
C PHE A 59 -6.45 -29.21 -4.95
N PRO A 60 -6.52 -29.63 -6.24
CA PRO A 60 -6.10 -30.97 -6.66
C PRO A 60 -4.58 -31.18 -6.62
N ASN A 61 -3.77 -30.12 -6.61
CA ASN A 61 -2.31 -30.19 -6.48
C ASN A 61 -1.72 -28.80 -6.19
N ARG A 62 -0.42 -28.73 -5.83
CA ARG A 62 0.28 -27.47 -5.56
C ARG A 62 0.34 -26.53 -6.78
N PRO A 63 0.55 -27.00 -8.03
CA PRO A 63 0.50 -26.12 -9.19
C PRO A 63 -0.83 -25.38 -9.40
N SER A 64 -1.98 -25.95 -9.05
CA SER A 64 -3.27 -25.28 -9.26
C SER A 64 -3.45 -24.06 -8.34
N ILE A 65 -3.05 -24.12 -7.08
CA ILE A 65 -3.08 -22.94 -6.19
C ILE A 65 -2.09 -21.87 -6.64
N ILE A 66 -0.89 -22.26 -7.11
CA ILE A 66 0.09 -21.31 -7.64
C ILE A 66 -0.49 -20.54 -8.83
N ARG A 67 -1.21 -21.21 -9.74
CA ARG A 67 -1.85 -20.55 -10.89
C ARG A 67 -2.94 -19.56 -10.46
N LEU A 68 -3.77 -19.92 -9.48
CA LEU A 68 -4.80 -19.00 -8.97
C LEU A 68 -4.17 -17.76 -8.35
N VAL A 69 -3.22 -17.93 -7.43
CA VAL A 69 -2.54 -16.81 -6.78
C VAL A 69 -1.78 -15.97 -7.81
N GLY A 70 -1.13 -16.62 -8.78
CA GLY A 70 -0.46 -15.95 -9.89
C GLY A 70 -1.40 -15.09 -10.73
N ALA A 71 -2.61 -15.58 -11.03
CA ALA A 71 -3.63 -14.81 -11.73
C ALA A 71 -4.09 -13.58 -10.92
N VAL A 72 -4.31 -13.73 -9.60
CA VAL A 72 -4.65 -12.59 -8.72
C VAL A 72 -3.56 -11.53 -8.73
N LEU A 73 -2.29 -11.94 -8.70
CA LEU A 73 -1.15 -11.02 -8.75
C LEU A 73 -1.03 -10.30 -10.11
N ALA A 74 -1.31 -11.00 -11.20
CA ALA A 74 -1.33 -10.41 -12.54
C ALA A 74 -2.43 -9.35 -12.66
N GLU A 75 -3.65 -9.67 -12.24
CA GLU A 75 -4.79 -8.73 -12.24
C GLU A 75 -4.50 -7.49 -11.38
N GLN A 76 -3.86 -7.67 -10.22
CA GLN A 76 -3.44 -6.52 -9.43
C GLN A 76 -2.38 -5.69 -10.17
N THR A 77 -1.38 -6.32 -10.77
CA THR A 77 -0.35 -5.58 -11.52
C THR A 77 -0.94 -4.71 -12.63
N ASP A 78 -2.00 -5.18 -13.29
CA ASP A 78 -2.75 -4.43 -14.30
C ASP A 78 -3.52 -3.25 -13.68
N GLU A 79 -4.28 -3.48 -12.60
CA GLU A 79 -4.99 -2.41 -11.85
C GLU A 79 -4.02 -1.30 -11.37
N TRP A 80 -2.85 -1.67 -10.87
CA TRP A 80 -1.82 -0.74 -10.40
C TRP A 80 -1.19 0.07 -11.56
N THR A 81 -1.15 -0.50 -12.76
CA THR A 81 -0.66 0.17 -13.97
C THR A 81 -1.69 1.13 -14.53
N GLU A 82 -2.98 0.81 -14.41
CA GLU A 82 -4.09 1.65 -14.84
C GLU A 82 -4.37 2.81 -13.86
N GLY A 83 -4.32 2.58 -12.55
CA GLY A 83 -4.52 3.61 -11.52
C GLY A 83 -3.51 4.77 -11.62
N ARG A 84 -2.25 4.48 -12.00
CA ARG A 84 -1.22 5.52 -12.22
C ARG A 84 -1.43 6.36 -13.47
N ARG A 85 -2.25 5.90 -14.44
CA ARG A 85 -2.61 6.67 -15.64
C ARG A 85 -3.72 7.68 -15.33
N SER A 86 -4.62 7.37 -14.41
CA SER A 86 -5.68 8.29 -13.94
C SER A 86 -5.11 9.47 -13.13
N SER A 87 -4.03 9.26 -12.36
CA SER A 87 -3.38 10.33 -11.59
C SER A 87 -2.62 11.38 -12.41
N ARG A 88 -2.58 11.30 -13.75
CA ARG A 88 -1.97 12.35 -14.61
C ARG A 88 -2.85 13.58 -14.86
N HIS A 89 -4.07 13.65 -14.31
CA HIS A 89 -4.94 14.83 -14.48
C HIS A 89 -4.90 15.86 -13.35
N VAL A 90 -4.04 15.69 -12.33
CA VAL A 90 -3.84 16.71 -11.30
C VAL A 90 -2.50 17.40 -11.55
N GLY A 91 -2.52 18.50 -12.30
CA GLY A 91 -1.34 19.37 -12.37
C GLY A 91 -1.08 20.12 -13.67
N THR A 92 -2.07 20.44 -14.50
CA THR A 92 -1.88 21.53 -15.48
C THR A 92 -2.25 22.84 -14.79
N PRO A 93 -1.28 23.68 -14.37
CA PRO A 93 -1.62 24.99 -13.83
C PRO A 93 -2.25 25.84 -14.94
N PRO A 94 -3.24 26.70 -14.63
CA PRO A 94 -3.82 27.58 -15.62
C PRO A 94 -2.74 28.55 -16.12
N ARG A 95 -2.67 28.75 -17.45
CA ARG A 95 -1.75 29.73 -18.05
C ARG A 95 -2.14 31.13 -17.57
N PRO A 96 -1.20 31.95 -17.06
CA PRO A 96 -1.50 33.35 -16.77
C PRO A 96 -1.44 34.13 -18.09
N GLY A 97 -2.54 34.76 -18.50
CA GLY A 97 -2.56 35.63 -19.67
C GLY A 97 -3.94 35.92 -20.20
N GLY A 98 -4.53 37.01 -19.70
CA GLY A 98 -5.78 37.58 -20.22
C GLY A 98 -6.04 38.93 -19.56
N SER A 99 -5.41 39.97 -20.09
CA SER A 99 -5.63 41.38 -19.76
C SER A 99 -7.07 41.80 -20.06
N SER A 100 -7.69 42.53 -19.13
CA SER A 100 -8.76 43.55 -19.26
C SER A 100 -9.41 43.60 -17.88
N ILE A 101 -9.55 44.73 -17.21
CA ILE A 101 -10.32 45.90 -17.64
C ILE A 101 -9.73 47.14 -16.95
N GLU A 102 -9.33 48.11 -17.76
CA GLU A 102 -9.38 49.53 -17.39
C GLU A 102 -10.84 50.00 -17.41
N ARG A 103 -11.18 50.85 -16.42
CA ARG A 103 -12.41 51.65 -16.23
C ARG A 103 -13.62 50.96 -15.61
#